data_AF-A0A0G2E1J6-F1
#
_entry.id   AF-A0A0G2E1J6-F1
#
_cell.length_a   1.000
_cell.length_b   1.000
_cell.length_c   1.000
_cell.angle_alpha   90.00
_cell.angle_beta   90.00
_cell.angle_gamma   90.00
#
_symmetry.space_group_name_H-M   'P 1'
#
loop_
_entity.id
_entity.type
_entity.pdbx_description
1 polymer ?
#
loop_
_entity_poly.entity_id
_entity_poly.type
_entity_poly.pdbx_seq_one_letter_code
_entity_poly.pdbx_strand_id
1 'polypeptide(L)'
;MASESKHQVIIVGGGITGLTLALMLQHLQIDYVLLEAYKSVTPNVGASIGLYANGLRILDQLGVYEDVCKVAQSAKLHIVRDGETGQRLSKMPCGPILKTRHGYAPMFMERYQLLRVLYKHITEKERVFVDKKVQKIEDYEGRVLVHTEDGTTFEGQITVGADGVHSTVRKEMWRNADEKDPGAIPTEDRQGNLNVEEMLSWQTTAYDCEK
;
A
#
# COMPACT_ATOMS: atom_id res chain seq x y z
N MET A 1 -0.35 29.53 -21.22
CA MET A 1 0.21 29.75 -19.86
C MET A 1 -0.26 28.57 -19.04
N ALA A 2 0.64 27.67 -18.64
CA ALA A 2 0.26 26.50 -17.86
C ALA A 2 -0.27 26.97 -16.49
N SER A 3 -1.47 26.51 -16.14
CA SER A 3 -2.03 26.66 -14.79
C SER A 3 -1.01 26.10 -13.79
N GLU A 4 -0.53 26.91 -12.86
CA GLU A 4 0.39 26.44 -11.82
C GLU A 4 -0.39 25.49 -10.91
N SER A 5 -0.06 24.20 -10.99
CA SER A 5 -0.73 23.15 -10.20
C SER A 5 -0.55 23.42 -8.72
N LYS A 6 -1.65 23.36 -7.95
CA LYS A 6 -1.62 23.65 -6.51
C LYS A 6 -0.76 22.65 -5.72
N HIS A 7 -0.69 21.40 -6.18
CA HIS A 7 0.11 20.35 -5.57
C HIS A 7 0.96 19.60 -6.59
N GLN A 8 2.10 19.04 -6.17
CA GLN A 8 2.85 18.13 -7.06
C GLN A 8 2.21 16.75 -7.08
N VAL A 9 1.93 16.16 -5.91
CA VAL A 9 1.38 14.79 -5.81
C VAL A 9 0.07 14.74 -5.02
N ILE A 10 -0.97 14.15 -5.59
CA ILE A 10 -2.20 13.79 -4.87
C ILE A 10 -2.18 12.29 -4.59
N ILE A 11 -2.07 11.91 -3.32
CA ILE A 11 -2.15 10.52 -2.87
C ILE A 11 -3.61 10.19 -2.54
N VAL A 12 -4.18 9.17 -3.18
CA VAL A 12 -5.56 8.73 -2.92
C VAL A 12 -5.53 7.46 -2.08
N GLY A 13 -5.87 7.56 -0.81
CA GLY A 13 -5.88 6.47 0.17
C GLY A 13 -4.83 6.66 1.27
N GLY A 14 -5.27 6.62 2.53
CA GLY A 14 -4.48 6.76 3.76
C GLY A 14 -4.17 5.44 4.44
N GLY A 15 -4.06 4.35 3.67
CA GLY A 15 -3.58 3.05 4.17
C GLY A 15 -2.06 3.01 4.35
N ILE A 16 -1.51 1.81 4.57
CA ILE A 16 -0.05 1.61 4.74
C ILE A 16 0.72 2.19 3.54
N THR A 17 0.29 1.86 2.33
CA THR A 17 0.94 2.34 1.09
C THR A 17 0.92 3.87 0.99
N GLY A 18 -0.24 4.50 1.22
CA GLY A 18 -0.38 5.95 1.10
C GLY A 18 0.39 6.72 2.17
N LEU A 19 0.34 6.28 3.43
CA LEU A 19 1.12 6.89 4.51
C LEU A 19 2.63 6.69 4.32
N THR A 20 3.05 5.53 3.81
CA THR A 20 4.46 5.27 3.48
C THR A 20 4.93 6.19 2.36
N LEU A 21 4.13 6.37 1.31
CA LEU A 21 4.44 7.30 0.22
C LEU A 21 4.49 8.75 0.71
N ALA A 22 3.54 9.17 1.57
CA ALA A 22 3.56 10.50 2.18
C ALA A 22 4.87 10.75 2.95
N LEU A 23 5.34 9.79 3.74
CA LEU A 23 6.64 9.89 4.42
C LEU A 23 7.81 9.98 3.44
N MET A 24 7.80 9.20 2.36
CA MET A 24 8.83 9.29 1.32
C MET A 24 8.88 10.69 0.70
N LEU A 25 7.72 11.24 0.31
CA LEU A 25 7.64 12.58 -0.29
C LEU A 25 8.04 13.67 0.71
N GLN A 26 7.67 13.53 1.98
CA GLN A 26 8.12 14.43 3.07
C GLN A 26 9.65 14.42 3.21
N HIS A 27 10.29 13.26 3.20
CA HIS A 27 11.76 13.14 3.26
C HIS A 27 12.44 13.79 2.04
N LEU A 28 11.79 13.73 0.88
CA LEU A 28 12.28 14.31 -0.37
C LEU A 28 11.89 15.78 -0.55
N GLN A 29 11.13 16.37 0.39
CA GLN A 29 10.60 17.74 0.30
C GLN A 29 9.76 17.99 -0.97
N ILE A 30 9.02 16.97 -1.41
CA ILE A 30 8.11 17.06 -2.55
C ILE A 30 6.72 17.40 -2.03
N ASP A 31 6.06 18.38 -2.65
CA ASP A 31 4.73 18.81 -2.23
C ASP A 31 3.69 17.71 -2.49
N TYR A 32 2.90 17.40 -1.46
CA TYR A 32 1.82 16.44 -1.57
C TYR A 32 0.61 16.79 -0.71
N VAL A 33 -0.53 16.18 -1.10
CA VAL A 33 -1.71 16.01 -0.26
C VAL A 33 -2.14 14.55 -0.27
N LEU A 34 -2.68 14.07 0.83
CA LEU A 34 -3.23 12.73 0.98
C LEU A 34 -4.73 12.81 1.26
N LEU A 35 -5.52 12.08 0.48
CA LEU A 35 -6.97 12.02 0.58
C LEU A 35 -7.39 10.64 1.10
N GLU A 36 -7.90 10.57 2.32
CA GLU A 36 -8.44 9.34 2.93
C GLU A 36 -9.97 9.40 2.92
N ALA A 37 -10.60 8.31 2.48
CA ALA A 37 -12.05 8.20 2.39
C ALA A 37 -12.74 8.15 3.76
N TYR A 38 -12.12 7.53 4.75
CA TYR A 38 -12.66 7.41 6.11
C TYR A 38 -12.33 8.62 6.99
N LYS A 39 -13.02 8.70 8.13
CA LYS A 39 -12.84 9.72 9.19
C LYS A 39 -11.46 9.71 9.86
N SER A 40 -10.67 8.66 9.63
CA SER A 40 -9.36 8.48 10.26
C SER A 40 -8.48 7.58 9.40
N VAL A 41 -7.21 7.95 9.29
CA VAL A 41 -6.14 7.12 8.69
C VAL A 41 -5.64 6.01 9.62
N THR A 42 -6.06 6.00 10.88
CA THR A 42 -5.68 4.98 11.87
C THR A 42 -6.93 4.32 12.48
N PRO A 43 -7.83 3.72 11.68
CA PRO A 43 -9.00 3.10 12.25
C PRO A 43 -8.56 1.90 13.11
N ASN A 44 -9.15 1.73 14.30
CA ASN A 44 -8.85 0.62 15.21
C ASN A 44 -9.50 -0.68 14.73
N VAL A 45 -9.25 -1.04 13.47
CA VAL A 45 -9.81 -2.18 12.77
C VAL A 45 -8.74 -2.83 11.90
N GLY A 46 -8.59 -4.14 12.02
CA GLY A 46 -7.65 -4.91 11.22
C GLY A 46 -7.09 -6.09 11.99
N ALA A 47 -6.66 -7.10 11.23
CA ALA A 47 -5.92 -8.23 11.75
C ALA A 47 -4.43 -7.87 11.94
N SER A 48 -3.69 -8.86 12.45
CA SER A 48 -2.23 -8.84 12.47
C SER A 48 -1.65 -8.75 11.06
N ILE A 49 -0.53 -8.03 10.93
CA ILE A 49 0.31 -7.96 9.73
C ILE A 49 1.71 -8.46 10.05
N GLY A 50 2.28 -9.24 9.14
CA GLY A 50 3.67 -9.68 9.18
C GLY A 50 4.56 -8.79 8.32
N LEU A 51 5.60 -8.22 8.91
CA LEU A 51 6.63 -7.43 8.24
C LEU A 51 7.92 -8.25 8.14
N TYR A 52 8.43 -8.41 6.92
CA TYR A 52 9.68 -9.09 6.61
C TYR A 52 10.77 -8.09 6.22
N ALA A 53 12.00 -8.59 6.04
CA ALA A 53 13.18 -7.76 5.88
C ALA A 53 13.10 -6.74 4.72
N ASN A 54 12.38 -7.06 3.66
CA ASN A 54 12.13 -6.14 2.54
C ASN A 54 11.35 -4.88 3.00
N GLY A 55 10.24 -5.05 3.72
CA GLY A 55 9.46 -3.92 4.24
C GLY A 55 10.16 -3.21 5.38
N LEU A 56 10.79 -3.97 6.29
CA LEU A 56 11.49 -3.40 7.45
C LEU A 56 12.65 -2.50 7.07
N ARG A 57 13.39 -2.83 6.00
CA ARG A 57 14.47 -1.98 5.48
C ARG A 57 13.95 -0.62 4.99
N ILE A 58 12.79 -0.58 4.35
CA ILE A 58 12.17 0.68 3.91
C ILE A 58 11.73 1.50 5.12
N LEU A 59 11.11 0.87 6.12
CA LEU A 59 10.70 1.56 7.35
C LEU A 59 11.88 2.11 8.15
N ASP A 60 13.04 1.45 8.08
CA ASP A 60 14.30 1.91 8.68
C ASP A 60 14.85 3.14 7.94
N GLN A 61 14.88 3.10 6.61
CA GLN A 61 15.26 4.26 5.78
C GLN A 61 14.35 5.48 6.00
N LEU A 62 13.07 5.24 6.34
CA LEU A 62 12.11 6.29 6.70
C LEU A 62 12.20 6.73 8.17
N GLY A 63 13.11 6.16 8.96
CA GLY A 63 13.33 6.54 10.36
C GLY A 63 12.23 6.09 11.33
N VAL A 64 11.33 5.19 10.91
CA VAL A 64 10.20 4.74 11.74
C VAL A 64 10.41 3.35 12.36
N TYR A 65 11.46 2.64 11.97
CA TYR A 65 11.73 1.26 12.39
C TYR A 65 11.77 1.07 13.92
N GLU A 66 12.45 1.95 14.65
CA GLU A 66 12.55 1.86 16.12
C GLU A 66 11.18 1.99 16.81
N ASP A 67 10.30 2.84 16.29
CA ASP A 67 8.93 2.97 16.80
C ASP A 67 8.07 1.74 16.44
N VAL A 68 8.31 1.13 15.27
CA VAL A 68 7.69 -0.16 14.90
C VAL A 68 8.14 -1.27 15.86
N CYS A 69 9.43 -1.35 16.20
CA CYS A 69 9.95 -2.36 17.12
C CYS A 69 9.34 -2.29 18.53
N LYS A 70 8.90 -1.11 18.98
CA LYS A 70 8.24 -0.94 20.29
C LYS A 70 6.84 -1.56 20.36
N VAL A 71 6.17 -1.71 19.22
CA VAL A 71 4.78 -2.19 19.13
C VAL A 71 4.64 -3.54 18.44
N ALA A 72 5.72 -4.06 17.85
CA ALA A 72 5.74 -5.32 17.14
C ALA A 72 6.42 -6.44 17.94
N GLN A 73 6.05 -7.68 17.62
CA GLN A 73 6.64 -8.88 18.22
C GLN A 73 7.45 -9.65 17.18
N SER A 74 8.71 -9.91 17.48
CA SER A 74 9.57 -10.70 16.58
C SER A 74 9.22 -12.20 16.63
N ALA A 75 9.05 -12.82 15.47
CA ALA A 75 8.81 -14.25 15.39
C ALA A 75 10.10 -15.05 15.58
N LYS A 76 10.06 -16.03 16.49
CA LYS A 76 11.19 -16.92 16.80
C LYS A 76 11.14 -18.23 16.02
N LEU A 77 9.94 -18.77 15.85
CA LEU A 77 9.70 -20.07 15.23
C LEU A 77 8.62 -19.94 14.17
N HIS A 78 8.82 -20.63 13.05
CA HIS A 78 7.78 -20.91 12.08
C HIS A 78 7.35 -22.38 12.25
N ILE A 79 6.06 -22.61 12.43
CA ILE A 79 5.49 -23.94 12.66
C ILE A 79 4.38 -24.15 11.65
N VAL A 80 4.50 -25.22 10.86
CA VAL A 80 3.44 -25.65 9.93
C VAL A 80 2.73 -26.84 10.55
N ARG A 81 1.40 -26.80 10.51
CA ARG A 81 0.54 -27.88 10.99
C ARG A 81 -0.42 -28.28 9.90
N ASP A 82 -0.77 -29.56 9.89
CA ASP A 82 -1.89 -30.07 9.13
C ASP A 82 -3.20 -29.45 9.64
N GLY A 83 -4.05 -29.02 8.72
CA GLY A 83 -5.27 -28.26 9.04
C GLY A 83 -6.38 -29.11 9.67
N GLU A 84 -6.42 -30.41 9.37
CA GLU A 84 -7.47 -31.32 9.85
C GLU A 84 -7.07 -31.99 11.17
N THR A 85 -5.86 -32.55 11.21
CA THR A 85 -5.35 -33.33 12.33
C THR A 85 -4.61 -32.49 13.37
N GLY A 86 -4.18 -31.27 13.01
CA GLY A 86 -3.33 -30.43 13.85
C GLY A 86 -1.88 -30.95 14.00
N GLN A 87 -1.53 -32.04 13.32
CA GLN A 87 -0.21 -32.64 13.36
C GLN A 87 0.84 -31.62 12.91
N ARG A 88 1.94 -31.50 13.67
CA ARG A 88 3.03 -30.61 13.29
C ARG A 88 3.83 -31.23 12.15
N LEU A 89 3.77 -30.60 10.98
CA LEU A 89 4.49 -30.99 9.77
C LEU A 89 5.92 -30.46 9.78
N SER A 90 6.14 -29.24 10.28
CA SER A 90 7.46 -28.62 10.33
C SER A 90 7.63 -27.64 11.49
N LYS A 91 8.87 -27.46 11.93
CA LYS A 91 9.30 -26.48 12.94
C LYS A 91 10.68 -25.95 12.55
N MET A 92 10.77 -24.66 12.28
CA MET A 92 12.02 -24.00 11.90
C MET A 92 12.27 -22.74 12.72
N PRO A 93 13.48 -22.51 13.25
CA PRO A 93 13.88 -21.18 13.74
C PRO A 93 13.84 -20.15 12.62
N CYS A 94 13.05 -19.09 12.75
CA CYS A 94 12.93 -18.07 11.70
C CYS A 94 13.61 -16.75 12.08
N GLY A 95 13.43 -16.25 13.31
CA GLY A 95 13.93 -14.95 13.76
C GLY A 95 15.44 -14.76 13.57
N PRO A 96 16.29 -15.53 14.28
CA PRO A 96 17.75 -15.37 14.20
C PRO A 96 18.32 -15.65 12.80
N ILE A 97 17.79 -16.66 12.10
CA ILE A 97 18.26 -17.05 10.77
C ILE A 97 17.98 -15.94 9.75
N LEU A 98 16.75 -15.41 9.72
CA LEU A 98 16.37 -14.35 8.80
C LEU A 98 17.07 -13.02 9.12
N LYS A 99 17.26 -12.70 10.41
CA LYS A 99 18.05 -11.53 10.82
C LYS A 99 19.50 -11.63 10.35
N THR A 100 20.13 -12.78 10.53
CA THR A 100 21.53 -12.98 10.10
C THR A 100 21.68 -12.86 8.58
N ARG A 101 20.73 -13.41 7.81
CA ARG A 101 20.80 -13.41 6.34
C ARG A 101 20.39 -12.09 5.70
N HIS A 102 19.45 -11.35 6.31
CA HIS A 102 18.80 -10.21 5.65
C HIS A 102 18.88 -8.90 6.44
N GLY A 103 19.47 -8.90 7.63
CA GLY A 103 19.60 -7.76 8.54
C GLY A 103 18.43 -7.58 9.52
N TYR A 104 17.25 -8.11 9.18
CA TYR A 104 16.01 -7.89 9.94
C TYR A 104 15.29 -9.21 10.24
N ALA A 105 14.79 -9.36 11.47
CA ALA A 105 13.94 -10.49 11.85
C ALA A 105 12.47 -10.19 11.45
N PRO A 106 11.68 -11.21 11.05
CA PRO A 106 10.25 -11.03 10.83
C PRO A 106 9.56 -10.55 12.12
N MET A 107 8.64 -9.60 11.96
CA MET A 107 7.86 -9.03 13.06
C MET A 107 6.38 -9.05 12.74
N PHE A 108 5.57 -9.30 13.76
CA PHE A 108 4.11 -9.31 13.66
C PHE A 108 3.52 -8.27 14.61
N MET A 109 2.50 -7.58 14.14
CA MET A 109 1.84 -6.52 14.91
C MET A 109 0.42 -6.30 14.42
N GLU A 110 -0.40 -5.63 15.21
CA GLU A 110 -1.70 -5.18 14.74
C GLU A 110 -1.56 -4.13 13.64
N ARG A 111 -2.30 -4.29 12.54
CA ARG A 111 -2.21 -3.37 11.40
C ARG A 111 -2.46 -1.90 11.79
N TYR A 112 -3.37 -1.65 12.73
CA TYR A 112 -3.66 -0.29 13.18
C TYR A 112 -2.46 0.36 13.89
N GLN A 113 -1.62 -0.42 14.58
CA GLN A 113 -0.41 0.10 15.23
C GLN A 113 0.60 0.59 14.20
N LEU A 114 0.71 -0.10 13.05
CA LEU A 114 1.60 0.33 11.98
C LEU A 114 1.13 1.65 11.37
N LEU A 115 -0.17 1.77 11.09
CA LEU A 115 -0.77 3.02 10.62
C LEU A 115 -0.53 4.16 11.62
N ARG A 116 -0.67 3.90 12.93
CA ARG A 116 -0.38 4.90 13.97
C ARG A 116 1.08 5.35 13.97
N VAL A 117 2.02 4.42 13.84
CA VAL A 117 3.44 4.76 13.76
C VAL A 117 3.73 5.58 12.50
N LEU A 118 3.29 5.12 11.33
CA LEU A 118 3.48 5.85 10.06
C LEU A 118 2.85 7.25 10.13
N TYR A 119 1.58 7.33 10.53
CA TYR A 119 0.89 8.60 10.64
C TYR A 119 1.58 9.52 11.64
N LYS A 120 2.03 9.04 12.80
CA LYS A 120 2.74 9.84 13.82
C LYS A 120 3.94 10.59 13.23
N HIS A 121 4.70 9.97 12.33
CA HIS A 121 5.92 10.52 11.73
C HIS A 121 5.68 11.53 10.59
N ILE A 122 4.44 11.67 10.09
CA ILE A 122 4.10 12.78 9.18
C ILE A 122 4.14 14.10 9.96
N THR A 123 4.93 15.08 9.56
CA THR A 123 5.05 16.36 10.29
C THR A 123 3.88 17.30 10.00
N GLU A 124 3.49 17.42 8.73
CA GLU A 124 2.45 18.34 8.25
C GLU A 124 1.11 17.61 8.16
N LYS A 125 0.41 17.47 9.30
CA LYS A 125 -0.86 16.73 9.39
C LYS A 125 -1.97 17.35 8.54
N GLU A 126 -1.91 18.66 8.31
CA GLU A 126 -2.79 19.45 7.48
C GLU A 126 -2.80 19.02 6.00
N ARG A 127 -1.77 18.28 5.56
CA ARG A 127 -1.72 17.66 4.22
C ARG A 127 -2.54 16.39 4.12
N VAL A 128 -3.01 15.84 5.24
CA VAL A 128 -3.77 14.60 5.32
C VAL A 128 -5.25 14.93 5.53
N PHE A 129 -6.03 14.87 4.47
CA PHE A 129 -7.46 15.13 4.48
C PHE A 129 -8.23 13.82 4.66
N VAL A 130 -8.98 13.72 5.74
CA VAL A 130 -9.93 12.64 6.00
C VAL A 130 -11.32 12.99 5.43
N ASP A 131 -12.22 12.02 5.35
CA ASP A 131 -13.55 12.16 4.74
C ASP A 131 -13.49 12.66 3.27
N LYS A 132 -12.39 12.35 2.57
CA LYS A 132 -12.13 12.70 1.16
C LYS A 132 -12.17 11.47 0.28
N LYS A 133 -13.36 10.88 0.13
CA LYS A 133 -13.58 9.77 -0.79
C LYS A 133 -13.56 10.29 -2.23
N VAL A 134 -12.57 9.84 -3.01
CA VAL A 134 -12.43 10.19 -4.43
C VAL A 134 -13.47 9.45 -5.27
N GLN A 135 -14.11 10.16 -6.19
CA GLN A 135 -15.13 9.62 -7.09
C GLN A 135 -14.78 9.77 -8.57
N LYS A 136 -13.98 10.78 -8.95
CA LYS A 136 -13.65 11.07 -10.35
C LYS A 136 -12.25 11.68 -10.45
N ILE A 137 -11.52 11.32 -11.48
CA ILE A 137 -10.21 11.91 -11.82
C ILE A 137 -10.22 12.36 -13.27
N GLU A 138 -10.02 13.66 -13.49
CA GLU A 138 -9.86 14.25 -14.81
C GLU A 138 -8.37 14.48 -15.09
N ASP A 139 -7.88 13.87 -16.16
CA ASP A 139 -6.48 13.94 -16.56
C ASP A 139 -6.33 14.86 -17.78
N TYR A 140 -5.66 15.99 -17.58
CA TYR A 140 -5.40 17.01 -18.59
C TYR A 140 -3.92 17.09 -18.91
N GLU A 141 -3.57 17.77 -19.99
CA GLU A 141 -2.17 18.04 -20.30
C GLU A 141 -1.51 18.89 -19.18
N GLY A 142 -0.60 18.28 -18.44
CA GLY A 142 0.18 18.93 -17.39
C GLY A 142 -0.49 19.08 -16.02
N ARG A 143 -1.71 18.57 -15.83
CA ARG A 143 -2.39 18.58 -14.52
C ARG A 143 -3.47 17.51 -14.38
N VAL A 144 -3.79 17.17 -13.15
CA VAL A 144 -4.87 16.27 -12.77
C VAL A 144 -5.84 16.96 -11.81
N LEU A 145 -7.15 16.78 -12.02
CA LEU A 145 -8.19 17.19 -11.08
C LEU A 145 -8.78 15.95 -10.42
N VAL A 146 -8.78 15.94 -9.08
CA VAL A 146 -9.31 14.85 -8.27
C VAL A 146 -10.54 15.35 -7.52
N HIS A 147 -11.70 14.79 -7.86
CA HIS A 147 -12.98 15.18 -7.28
C HIS A 147 -13.39 14.19 -6.20
N THR A 148 -13.81 14.72 -5.05
CA THR A 148 -14.31 13.95 -3.91
C THR A 148 -15.83 13.97 -3.83
N GLU A 149 -16.42 13.00 -3.14
CA GLU A 149 -17.88 12.86 -3.00
C GLU A 149 -18.56 14.07 -2.33
N ASP A 150 -17.84 14.79 -1.46
CA ASP A 150 -18.33 16.01 -0.81
C ASP A 150 -18.25 17.26 -1.70
N GLY A 151 -17.89 17.10 -2.98
CA GLY A 151 -17.78 18.16 -3.96
C GLY A 151 -16.47 18.94 -3.93
N THR A 152 -15.54 18.64 -3.01
CA THR A 152 -14.22 19.27 -3.05
C THR A 152 -13.39 18.77 -4.23
N THR A 153 -12.53 19.64 -4.76
CA THR A 153 -11.65 19.31 -5.88
C THR A 153 -10.22 19.67 -5.51
N PHE A 154 -9.31 18.74 -5.77
CA PHE A 154 -7.88 18.92 -5.59
C PHE A 154 -7.20 18.94 -6.96
N GLU A 155 -6.30 19.89 -7.18
CA GLU A 155 -5.51 20.02 -8.40
C GLU A 155 -4.06 19.64 -8.11
N GLY A 156 -3.48 18.79 -8.95
CA GLY A 156 -2.11 18.30 -8.82
C GLY A 156 -1.40 18.12 -10.16
N GLN A 157 -0.12 17.78 -10.14
CA GLN A 157 0.62 17.37 -11.34
C GLN A 157 0.42 15.88 -11.62
N ILE A 158 0.47 15.06 -10.56
CA ILE A 158 0.24 13.62 -10.64
C ILE A 158 -0.70 13.15 -9.53
N THR A 159 -1.45 12.08 -9.82
CA THR A 159 -2.26 11.37 -8.83
C THR A 159 -1.73 9.95 -8.66
N VAL A 160 -1.60 9.49 -7.41
CA VAL A 160 -1.15 8.13 -7.08
C VAL A 160 -2.27 7.39 -6.34
N GLY A 161 -2.70 6.27 -6.91
CA GLY A 161 -3.70 5.39 -6.30
C GLY A 161 -3.10 4.50 -5.23
N ALA A 162 -3.50 4.72 -3.97
CA ALA A 162 -3.19 3.93 -2.79
C ALA A 162 -4.48 3.49 -2.04
N ASP A 163 -5.60 3.40 -2.76
CA ASP A 163 -6.97 3.18 -2.29
C ASP A 163 -7.41 1.70 -2.28
N GLY A 164 -6.43 0.79 -2.34
CA GLY A 164 -6.60 -0.63 -2.03
C GLY A 164 -7.27 -1.46 -3.13
N VAL A 165 -7.76 -2.64 -2.75
CA VAL A 165 -8.23 -3.67 -3.70
C VAL A 165 -9.44 -3.21 -4.52
N HIS A 166 -10.28 -2.33 -3.98
CA HIS A 166 -11.46 -1.77 -4.65
C HIS A 166 -11.20 -0.40 -5.32
N SER A 167 -9.93 -0.12 -5.63
CA SER A 167 -9.44 1.17 -6.16
C SER A 167 -10.38 1.84 -7.15
N THR A 168 -10.80 3.06 -6.81
CA THR A 168 -11.44 4.01 -7.71
C THR A 168 -10.42 4.57 -8.69
N VAL A 169 -9.19 4.84 -8.24
CA VAL A 169 -8.13 5.37 -9.12
C VAL A 169 -7.88 4.44 -10.30
N ARG A 170 -7.79 3.12 -10.06
CA ARG A 170 -7.61 2.13 -11.14
C ARG A 170 -8.75 2.15 -12.15
N LYS A 171 -10.00 2.33 -11.69
CA LYS A 171 -11.17 2.44 -12.59
C LYS A 171 -11.11 3.71 -13.43
N GLU A 172 -10.72 4.84 -12.82
CA GLU A 172 -10.57 6.11 -13.52
C GLU A 172 -9.41 6.09 -14.52
N MET A 173 -8.32 5.35 -14.24
CA MET A 173 -7.25 5.11 -15.21
C MET A 173 -7.80 4.37 -16.44
N TRP A 174 -8.63 3.34 -16.26
CA TRP A 174 -9.27 2.64 -17.38
C TRP A 174 -10.21 3.54 -18.18
N ARG A 175 -11.06 4.32 -17.49
CA ARG A 175 -11.98 5.27 -18.14
C ARG A 175 -11.21 6.31 -18.97
N ASN A 176 -10.18 6.92 -18.39
CA ASN A 176 -9.38 7.93 -19.08
C ASN A 176 -8.59 7.33 -20.25
N ALA A 177 -8.13 6.08 -20.15
CA ALA A 177 -7.50 5.38 -21.27
C ALA A 177 -8.50 5.13 -22.41
N ASP A 178 -9.71 4.65 -22.10
CA ASP A 178 -10.76 4.42 -23.10
C ASP A 178 -11.19 5.71 -23.83
N GLU A 179 -11.21 6.84 -23.13
CA GLU A 179 -11.54 8.14 -23.72
C GLU A 179 -10.44 8.65 -24.67
N LYS A 180 -9.17 8.34 -24.37
CA LYS A 180 -8.01 8.78 -25.16
C LYS A 180 -7.68 7.84 -26.32
N ASP A 181 -7.73 6.53 -26.08
CA ASP A 181 -7.39 5.46 -27.02
C ASP A 181 -8.26 4.22 -26.76
N PRO A 182 -9.46 4.14 -27.38
CA PRO A 182 -10.40 3.04 -27.17
C PRO A 182 -9.78 1.68 -27.46
N GLY A 183 -9.76 0.79 -26.45
CA GLY A 183 -9.23 -0.57 -26.57
C GLY A 183 -7.75 -0.72 -26.23
N ALA A 184 -7.05 0.36 -25.83
CA ALA A 184 -5.66 0.29 -25.37
C ALA A 184 -5.47 -0.62 -24.14
N ILE A 185 -6.51 -0.76 -23.32
CA ILE A 185 -6.52 -1.66 -22.16
C ILE A 185 -7.50 -2.80 -22.43
N PRO A 186 -7.00 -4.04 -22.64
CA PRO A 186 -7.82 -5.22 -22.86
C PRO A 186 -8.90 -5.40 -21.77
N THR A 187 -10.08 -5.88 -22.16
CA THR A 187 -11.18 -6.11 -21.22
C THR A 187 -10.86 -7.21 -20.19
N GLU A 188 -10.03 -8.17 -20.57
CA GLU A 188 -9.52 -9.25 -19.72
C GLU A 188 -8.71 -8.71 -18.53
N ASP A 189 -7.88 -7.67 -18.73
CA ASP A 189 -7.10 -7.01 -17.67
C ASP A 189 -7.99 -6.31 -16.61
N ARG A 190 -9.27 -6.11 -16.92
CA ARG A 190 -10.25 -5.48 -16.01
C ARG A 190 -10.97 -6.49 -15.13
N GLN A 191 -10.95 -7.77 -15.50
CA GLN A 191 -11.57 -8.84 -14.73
C GLN A 191 -10.56 -9.32 -13.69
N GLY A 192 -10.75 -8.93 -12.43
CA GLY A 192 -9.89 -9.33 -11.30
C GLY A 192 -9.94 -10.83 -10.94
N ASN A 193 -10.36 -11.69 -11.87
CA ASN A 193 -10.37 -13.13 -11.69
C ASN A 193 -9.03 -13.67 -12.17
N LEU A 194 -8.02 -13.68 -11.29
CA LEU A 194 -6.99 -14.69 -11.41
C LEU A 194 -7.70 -16.04 -11.21
N ASN A 195 -7.73 -16.86 -12.25
CA ASN A 195 -8.28 -18.21 -12.12
C ASN A 195 -7.45 -18.94 -11.06
N VAL A 196 -8.10 -19.60 -10.10
CA VAL A 196 -7.42 -20.40 -9.07
C VAL A 196 -6.59 -21.50 -9.72
N GLU A 197 -7.03 -22.05 -10.86
CA GLU A 197 -6.26 -23.00 -11.66
C GLU A 197 -5.00 -22.38 -12.27
N GLU A 198 -5.08 -21.11 -12.71
CA GLU A 198 -3.89 -20.40 -13.18
C GLU A 198 -2.90 -20.21 -12.04
N MET A 199 -3.33 -19.74 -10.86
CA MET A 199 -2.46 -19.60 -9.67
C MET A 199 -1.78 -20.91 -9.25
N LEU A 200 -2.49 -22.04 -9.33
CA LEU A 200 -1.92 -23.36 -9.04
C LEU A 200 -0.85 -23.77 -10.06
N SER A 201 -0.99 -23.37 -11.33
CA SER A 201 0.00 -23.69 -12.38
C SER A 201 1.34 -22.94 -12.21
N TRP A 202 1.33 -21.74 -11.60
CA TRP A 202 2.54 -21.01 -11.22
C TRP A 202 3.26 -21.62 -10.01
N GLN A 203 2.54 -22.33 -9.13
CA GLN A 203 3.13 -23.00 -7.97
C GLN A 203 3.80 -24.33 -8.34
N THR A 204 3.30 -25.05 -9.34
CA THR A 204 3.91 -26.28 -9.84
C THR A 204 5.16 -26.02 -10.68
N THR A 205 5.22 -24.93 -11.44
CA THR A 205 6.42 -24.59 -12.24
C THR A 205 7.65 -24.24 -11.39
N ALA A 206 7.46 -23.79 -10.14
CA ALA A 206 8.57 -23.57 -9.21
C ALA A 206 9.21 -24.87 -8.68
N TYR A 207 8.54 -26.01 -8.80
CA TYR A 207 9.07 -27.32 -8.41
C TYR A 207 9.81 -28.06 -9.55
N ASP A 208 9.65 -27.63 -10.81
CA ASP A 208 10.29 -28.28 -11.97
C ASP A 208 11.64 -27.66 -12.38
N CYS A 209 12.16 -26.70 -11.61
CA CYS A 209 13.50 -26.12 -11.84
C CYS A 209 14.67 -26.93 -11.26
N GLU A 210 14.43 -28.15 -10.74
CA GLU A 210 15.47 -29.07 -10.23
C GLU A 210 15.71 -30.30 -11.13
N LYS A 211 15.60 -30.16 -12.46
CA LYS A 211 16.15 -31.15 -13.40
C LYS A 211 17.02 -30.53 -14.48
#